data_AF-A0A7J6VAY9-F1
#
_entry.id   AF-A0A7J6VAY9-F1
#
_cell.length_a   1.000
_cell.length_b   1.000
_cell.length_c   1.000
_cell.angle_alpha   90.00
_cell.angle_beta   90.00
_cell.angle_gamma   90.00
#
_symmetry.space_group_name_H-M   'P 1'
#
loop_
_entity.id
_entity.type
_entity.pdbx_description
1 polymer ?
#
loop_
_entity_poly.entity_id
_entity_poly.type
_entity_poly.pdbx_seq_one_letter_code
_entity_poly.pdbx_strand_id
1 'polypeptide(L)'
;MLPKTTIMEINKICRNFLWRGPDCTPSHALVSWANICFPYDEGGLNIRDLETVNHAAIMRHIWHLVSGRRNLWVQWVQAKLIRGRDFWQLQVPQACSWSWRAILKERKDAVHFVQHLIGNGAKTKMWSDPWHPNGVLYEFFNEVLLYDSTCNKEAPVANIIQTGD
;
A
#
# COMPACT_ATOMS: atom_id res chain seq x y z
N MET A 1 -2.23 12.47 -2.57
CA MET A 1 -1.18 11.88 -3.43
C MET A 1 -0.69 12.99 -4.32
N LEU A 2 0.62 13.18 -4.39
CA LEU A 2 1.25 14.29 -5.10
C LEU A 2 2.04 13.78 -6.32
N PRO A 3 1.86 14.39 -7.50
CA PRO A 3 2.70 14.12 -8.65
C PRO A 3 4.18 14.30 -8.33
N LYS A 4 5.04 13.48 -8.96
CA LYS A 4 6.49 13.60 -8.81
C LYS A 4 6.99 15.01 -9.13
N THR A 5 6.42 15.64 -10.15
CA THR A 5 6.75 17.02 -10.53
C THR A 5 6.46 18.01 -9.40
N THR A 6 5.30 17.92 -8.76
CA THR A 6 4.94 18.75 -7.60
C THR A 6 5.87 18.50 -6.42
N ILE A 7 6.23 17.24 -6.15
CA ILE A 7 7.21 16.91 -5.09
C ILE A 7 8.56 17.55 -5.39
N MET A 8 9.03 17.48 -6.65
CA MET A 8 10.28 18.09 -7.08
C MET A 8 10.26 19.62 -6.93
N GLU A 9 9.15 20.26 -7.27
CA GLU A 9 8.96 21.72 -7.11
C GLU A 9 9.00 22.13 -5.64
N ILE A 10 8.29 21.42 -4.77
CA ILE A 10 8.32 21.68 -3.32
C ILE A 10 9.74 21.48 -2.77
N ASN A 11 10.38 20.34 -3.10
CA ASN A 11 11.76 20.07 -2.70
C ASN A 11 12.73 21.15 -3.20
N LYS A 12 12.51 21.71 -4.39
CA LYS A 12 13.31 22.82 -4.93
C LYS A 12 13.11 24.10 -4.10
N ILE A 13 11.88 24.43 -3.71
CA ILE A 13 11.59 25.58 -2.85
C ILE A 13 12.26 25.42 -1.49
N CYS A 14 12.08 24.26 -0.84
CA CYS A 14 12.69 23.98 0.46
C CYS A 14 14.22 24.01 0.40
N ARG A 15 14.82 23.45 -0.66
CA ARG A 15 16.26 23.49 -0.89
C ARG A 15 16.78 24.90 -1.11
N ASN A 16 16.09 25.70 -1.89
CA ASN A 16 16.47 27.10 -2.13
C ASN A 16 16.40 27.89 -0.83
N PHE A 17 15.32 27.74 -0.06
CA PHE A 17 15.19 28.38 1.25
C PHE A 17 16.35 28.00 2.19
N LEU A 18 16.67 26.71 2.28
CA LEU A 18 17.72 26.22 3.17
C LEU A 18 19.12 26.74 2.83
N TRP A 19 19.48 26.77 1.53
CA TRP A 19 20.84 27.13 1.11
C TRP A 19 21.02 28.60 0.74
N ARG A 20 19.97 29.27 0.28
CA ARG A 20 20.03 30.65 -0.24
C ARG A 20 19.41 31.68 0.68
N GLY A 21 18.71 31.24 1.73
CA GLY A 21 17.95 32.10 2.63
C GLY A 21 16.73 32.75 1.95
N PRO A 22 16.00 33.62 2.67
CA PRO A 22 14.77 34.26 2.19
C PRO A 22 15.00 35.10 0.92
N ASP A 23 16.15 35.76 0.84
CA ASP A 23 16.51 36.67 -0.25
C ASP A 23 17.01 35.92 -1.50
N CYS A 24 17.02 34.58 -1.48
CA CYS A 24 17.40 33.72 -2.59
C CYS A 24 18.76 34.07 -3.23
N THR A 25 19.68 34.59 -2.42
CA THR A 25 21.04 34.95 -2.86
C THR A 25 21.74 33.75 -3.49
N PRO A 26 22.58 33.94 -4.52
CA PRO A 26 23.26 32.83 -5.16
C PRO A 26 24.20 32.15 -4.15
N SER A 27 23.80 30.98 -3.69
CA SER A 27 24.55 30.11 -2.79
C SER A 27 24.52 28.68 -3.32
N HIS A 28 25.63 27.97 -3.14
CA HIS A 28 25.79 26.60 -3.57
C HIS A 28 25.21 25.64 -2.52
N ALA A 29 24.50 24.61 -2.98
CA ALA A 29 24.07 23.54 -2.09
C ALA A 29 25.30 22.74 -1.63
N LEU A 30 25.60 22.79 -0.33
CA LEU A 30 26.77 22.13 0.26
C LEU A 30 26.54 20.63 0.46
N VAL A 31 25.28 20.23 0.65
CA VAL A 31 24.86 18.85 0.89
C VAL A 31 23.67 18.50 -0.02
N SER A 32 23.62 17.25 -0.49
CA SER A 32 22.51 16.76 -1.31
C SER A 32 21.19 16.80 -0.53
N TRP A 33 20.07 17.04 -1.22
CA TRP A 33 18.76 17.05 -0.57
C TRP A 33 18.40 15.71 0.07
N ALA A 34 18.80 14.60 -0.56
CA ALA A 34 18.58 13.25 -0.03
C ALA A 34 19.30 13.05 1.32
N ASN A 35 20.54 13.54 1.45
CA ASN A 35 21.30 13.39 2.68
C ASN A 35 20.72 14.22 3.84
N ILE A 36 20.13 15.36 3.53
CA ILE A 36 19.49 16.22 4.53
C ILE A 36 18.25 15.55 5.14
N CYS A 37 17.58 14.68 4.39
CA CYS A 37 16.38 13.99 4.86
C CYS A 37 16.66 12.86 5.86
N PHE A 38 17.92 12.47 6.08
CA PHE A 38 18.26 11.47 7.09
C PHE A 38 18.01 11.96 8.53
N PRO A 39 17.83 11.04 9.49
CA PRO A 39 17.80 11.37 10.92
C PRO A 39 19.05 12.12 11.38
N TYR A 40 18.94 12.81 12.52
CA TYR A 40 20.09 13.50 13.12
C TYR A 40 21.25 12.54 13.44
N ASP A 41 20.93 11.32 13.89
CA ASP A 41 21.92 10.29 14.23
C ASP A 41 22.71 9.79 13.00
N GLU A 42 22.16 9.98 11.80
CA GLU A 42 22.78 9.64 10.52
C GLU A 42 23.38 10.87 9.82
N GLY A 43 23.48 12.00 10.52
CA GLY A 43 24.08 13.24 10.00
C GLY A 43 23.17 14.08 9.10
N GLY A 44 21.87 13.77 9.05
CA GLY A 44 20.87 14.58 8.36
C GLY A 44 20.22 15.64 9.27
N LEU A 45 19.21 16.35 8.74
CA LEU A 45 18.44 17.37 9.47
C LEU A 45 17.06 16.86 9.91
N ASN A 46 16.79 15.55 9.78
CA ASN A 46 15.51 14.93 10.10
C ASN A 46 14.32 15.57 9.37
N ILE A 47 14.57 16.09 8.17
CA ILE A 47 13.52 16.60 7.28
C ILE A 47 12.86 15.40 6.61
N ARG A 48 11.53 15.33 6.66
CA ARG A 48 10.81 14.21 6.04
C ARG A 48 10.95 14.27 4.53
N ASP A 49 11.44 13.18 3.94
CA ASP A 49 11.42 13.01 2.50
C ASP A 49 9.97 12.94 1.98
N LEU A 50 9.63 13.88 1.09
CA LEU A 50 8.29 14.00 0.53
C LEU A 50 7.89 12.81 -0.35
N GLU A 51 8.85 12.15 -0.98
CA GLU A 51 8.56 10.93 -1.75
C GLU A 51 8.11 9.81 -0.82
N THR A 52 8.87 9.58 0.26
CA THR A 52 8.53 8.62 1.32
C THR A 52 7.19 8.95 1.98
N VAL A 53 6.93 10.22 2.31
CA VAL A 53 5.66 10.64 2.91
C VAL A 53 4.49 10.42 1.93
N ASN A 54 4.68 10.71 0.65
CA ASN A 54 3.65 10.50 -0.37
C ASN A 54 3.37 8.99 -0.56
N HIS A 55 4.39 8.15 -0.58
CA HIS A 55 4.27 6.69 -0.63
C HIS A 55 3.46 6.18 0.57
N ALA A 56 3.83 6.57 1.80
CA ALA A 56 3.09 6.22 3.01
C ALA A 56 1.63 6.70 2.99
N ALA A 57 1.37 7.89 2.43
CA ALA A 57 0.01 8.39 2.25
C ALA A 57 -0.79 7.52 1.26
N ILE A 58 -0.19 7.05 0.17
CA ILE A 58 -0.83 6.12 -0.78
C ILE A 58 -1.16 4.80 -0.09
N MET A 59 -0.20 4.22 0.64
CA MET A 59 -0.41 2.99 1.41
C MET A 59 -1.55 3.13 2.40
N ARG A 60 -1.65 4.26 3.10
CA ARG A 60 -2.76 4.54 4.03
C ARG A 60 -4.11 4.57 3.33
N HIS A 61 -4.20 5.09 2.10
CA HIS A 61 -5.42 5.05 1.31
C HIS A 61 -5.79 3.63 0.88
N ILE A 62 -4.80 2.82 0.47
CA ILE A 62 -4.99 1.41 0.17
C ILE A 62 -5.51 0.68 1.41
N TRP A 63 -4.89 0.90 2.57
CA TRP A 63 -5.33 0.34 3.84
C TRP A 63 -6.81 0.64 4.13
N HIS A 64 -7.23 1.91 4.02
CA HIS A 64 -8.65 2.27 4.26
C HIS A 64 -9.61 1.57 3.29
N LEU A 65 -9.16 1.32 2.06
CA LEU A 65 -9.95 0.69 1.01
C LEU A 65 -10.15 -0.80 1.29
N VAL A 66 -9.08 -1.50 1.68
CA VAL A 66 -9.09 -2.95 1.97
C VAL A 66 -9.67 -3.25 3.35
N SER A 67 -9.44 -2.37 4.33
CA SER A 67 -10.00 -2.50 5.68
C SER A 67 -11.49 -2.15 5.75
N GLY A 68 -12.11 -1.73 4.64
CA GLY A 68 -13.51 -1.35 4.59
C GLY A 68 -13.86 -0.15 5.47
N ARG A 69 -12.94 0.80 5.65
CA ARG A 69 -13.19 1.97 6.51
C ARG A 69 -14.42 2.73 6.01
N ARG A 70 -15.39 2.97 6.89
CA ARG A 70 -16.61 3.72 6.57
C ARG A 70 -16.33 5.20 6.43
N ASN A 71 -15.81 5.61 5.28
CA ASN A 71 -15.72 7.01 4.88
C ASN A 71 -16.29 7.19 3.46
N LEU A 72 -16.73 8.41 3.15
CA LEU A 72 -17.38 8.72 1.87
C LEU A 72 -16.50 8.38 0.67
N TRP A 73 -15.20 8.64 0.78
CA TRP A 73 -14.25 8.37 -0.29
C TRP A 73 -14.15 6.86 -0.59
N VAL A 74 -14.00 6.00 0.43
CA VAL A 74 -13.96 4.54 0.30
C VAL A 74 -15.26 4.03 -0.30
N GLN A 75 -16.41 4.48 0.20
CA GLN A 75 -17.72 4.07 -0.34
C GLN A 75 -17.88 4.44 -1.81
N TRP A 76 -17.47 5.66 -2.18
CA TRP A 76 -17.53 6.13 -3.57
C TRP A 76 -16.57 5.34 -4.47
N VAL A 77 -15.33 5.08 -4.03
CA VAL A 77 -14.35 4.28 -4.78
C VAL A 77 -14.87 2.86 -4.99
N GLN A 78 -15.40 2.23 -3.94
CA GLN A 78 -15.99 0.90 -4.00
C GLN A 78 -17.16 0.85 -5.01
N ALA A 79 -18.07 1.82 -4.94
CA ALA A 79 -19.25 1.88 -5.81
C ALA A 79 -18.94 2.25 -7.27
N LYS A 80 -17.99 3.16 -7.52
CA LYS A 80 -17.76 3.74 -8.87
C LYS A 80 -16.53 3.19 -9.59
N LEU A 81 -15.44 2.92 -8.88
CA LEU A 81 -14.17 2.49 -9.48
C LEU A 81 -14.01 0.97 -9.42
N ILE A 82 -14.18 0.39 -8.25
CA ILE A 82 -14.02 -1.06 -8.03
C ILE A 82 -15.20 -1.82 -8.63
N ARG A 83 -16.43 -1.40 -8.33
CA ARG A 83 -17.69 -1.99 -8.84
C ARG A 83 -17.82 -3.48 -8.53
N GLY A 84 -17.48 -3.89 -7.31
CA GLY A 84 -17.56 -5.29 -6.85
C GLY A 84 -16.50 -6.23 -7.41
N ARG A 85 -15.50 -5.71 -8.15
CA ARG A 85 -14.34 -6.50 -8.61
C ARG A 85 -13.30 -6.61 -7.50
N ASP A 86 -12.39 -7.57 -7.61
CA ASP A 86 -11.25 -7.66 -6.71
C ASP A 86 -10.27 -6.51 -6.95
N PHE A 87 -10.04 -5.71 -5.90
CA PHE A 87 -9.12 -4.58 -5.92
C PHE A 87 -7.69 -4.98 -6.33
N TRP A 88 -7.22 -6.15 -5.88
CA TRP A 88 -5.86 -6.61 -6.14
C TRP A 88 -5.64 -6.98 -7.60
N GLN A 89 -6.69 -7.42 -8.29
CA GLN A 89 -6.64 -7.87 -9.68
C GLN A 89 -7.10 -6.82 -10.70
N LEU A 90 -7.59 -5.64 -10.27
CA LEU A 90 -8.05 -4.58 -11.18
C LEU A 90 -6.99 -4.17 -12.21
N GLN A 91 -7.32 -4.07 -13.49
CA GLN A 91 -6.38 -3.49 -14.45
C GLN A 91 -6.35 -1.97 -14.30
N VAL A 92 -5.18 -1.36 -14.53
CA VAL A 92 -5.02 0.11 -14.52
C VAL A 92 -5.72 0.67 -15.77
N PRO A 93 -6.82 1.42 -15.64
CA PRO A 93 -7.51 1.96 -16.80
C PRO A 93 -6.65 3.02 -17.51
N GLN A 94 -6.70 3.05 -18.84
CA GLN A 94 -6.03 4.09 -19.63
C GLN A 94 -6.53 5.48 -19.25
N ALA A 95 -7.85 5.66 -19.18
CA ALA A 95 -8.49 6.86 -18.67
C ALA A 95 -8.83 6.69 -17.17
N CYS A 96 -7.95 7.18 -16.30
CA CYS A 96 -8.23 7.32 -14.87
C CYS A 96 -7.53 8.55 -14.30
N SER A 97 -7.99 9.00 -13.13
CA SER A 97 -7.34 10.09 -12.42
C SER A 97 -5.92 9.69 -12.02
N TRP A 98 -5.02 10.67 -11.96
CA TRP A 98 -3.64 10.45 -11.57
C TRP A 98 -3.53 9.82 -10.16
N SER A 99 -4.41 10.23 -9.23
CA SER A 99 -4.48 9.66 -7.88
C SER A 99 -4.91 8.19 -7.87
N TRP A 100 -5.92 7.81 -8.65
CA TRP A 100 -6.33 6.41 -8.74
C TRP A 100 -5.26 5.54 -9.40
N ARG A 101 -4.58 6.08 -10.42
CA ARG A 101 -3.43 5.41 -11.03
C ARG A 101 -2.30 5.16 -10.03
N ALA A 102 -2.01 6.12 -9.16
CA ALA A 102 -1.00 5.97 -8.12
C ALA A 102 -1.38 4.84 -7.14
N ILE A 103 -2.64 4.80 -6.66
CA ILE A 103 -3.15 3.71 -5.81
C ILE A 103 -2.96 2.34 -6.47
N LEU A 104 -3.38 2.20 -7.73
CA LEU A 104 -3.31 0.91 -8.42
C LEU A 104 -1.88 0.47 -8.74
N LYS A 105 -0.92 1.40 -8.85
CA LYS A 105 0.50 1.07 -9.05
C LYS A 105 1.12 0.55 -7.76
N GLU A 106 0.93 1.27 -6.66
CA GLU A 106 1.51 0.95 -5.34
C GLU A 106 0.86 -0.27 -4.65
N ARG A 107 -0.23 -0.80 -5.20
CA ARG A 107 -0.89 -1.99 -4.63
C ARG A 107 0.02 -3.21 -4.55
N LYS A 108 0.97 -3.34 -5.49
CA LYS A 108 1.88 -4.49 -5.56
C LYS A 108 2.78 -4.50 -4.32
N ASP A 109 3.25 -3.35 -3.92
CA ASP A 109 4.04 -3.20 -2.70
C ASP A 109 3.13 -3.31 -1.48
N ALA A 110 1.94 -2.70 -1.52
CA ALA A 110 1.00 -2.72 -0.41
C ALA A 110 0.52 -4.13 -0.03
N VAL A 111 0.41 -5.08 -0.97
CA VAL A 111 -0.04 -6.45 -0.67
C VAL A 111 0.86 -7.14 0.35
N HIS A 112 2.17 -6.83 0.35
CA HIS A 112 3.14 -7.40 1.28
C HIS A 112 2.99 -6.87 2.71
N PHE A 113 2.31 -5.74 2.89
CA PHE A 113 2.08 -5.12 4.20
C PHE A 113 0.66 -5.34 4.73
N VAL A 114 -0.23 -5.94 3.94
CA VAL A 114 -1.61 -6.20 4.31
C VAL A 114 -1.75 -7.68 4.68
N GLN A 115 -2.06 -7.94 5.94
CA GLN A 115 -2.45 -9.26 6.42
C GLN A 115 -3.95 -9.27 6.66
N HIS A 116 -4.62 -10.33 6.18
CA HIS A 116 -6.04 -10.53 6.45
C HIS A 116 -6.19 -11.14 7.84
N LEU A 117 -6.77 -10.39 8.78
CA LEU A 117 -7.20 -10.97 10.04
C LEU A 117 -8.49 -11.73 9.80
N ILE A 118 -8.38 -13.05 9.71
CA ILE A 118 -9.54 -13.91 9.55
C ILE A 118 -10.28 -13.87 10.87
N GLY A 119 -11.54 -13.41 10.83
CA GLY A 119 -12.43 -13.51 11.98
C GLY A 119 -12.81 -14.98 12.22
N ASN A 120 -14.09 -15.30 12.11
CA ASN A 120 -14.54 -16.69 12.24
C ASN A 120 -14.20 -17.60 11.04
N GLY A 121 -13.55 -17.08 9.99
CA GLY A 121 -13.15 -17.86 8.80
C GLY A 121 -14.28 -18.41 7.93
N ALA A 122 -15.54 -18.09 8.21
CA ALA A 122 -16.69 -18.75 7.57
C ALA A 122 -16.89 -18.33 6.10
N LYS A 123 -16.35 -17.17 5.72
CA LYS A 123 -16.46 -16.60 4.36
C LYS A 123 -15.12 -16.57 3.62
N THR A 124 -14.07 -17.10 4.21
CA THR A 124 -12.71 -17.09 3.65
C THR A 124 -12.39 -18.51 3.22
N LYS A 125 -12.12 -18.72 1.93
CA LYS A 125 -11.76 -20.03 1.39
C LYS A 125 -10.32 -20.37 1.78
N MET A 126 -10.12 -21.58 2.30
CA MET A 126 -8.82 -22.01 2.81
C MET A 126 -7.73 -22.00 1.74
N TRP A 127 -8.02 -22.49 0.54
CA TRP A 127 -6.97 -22.75 -0.45
C TRP A 127 -6.76 -21.57 -1.40
N SER A 128 -7.83 -20.85 -1.74
CA SER A 128 -7.81 -19.81 -2.78
C SER A 128 -7.62 -18.40 -2.26
N ASP A 129 -7.97 -18.12 -1.00
CA ASP A 129 -7.90 -16.75 -0.49
C ASP A 129 -6.53 -16.48 0.16
N PRO A 130 -5.96 -15.28 -0.02
CA PRO A 130 -4.66 -14.91 0.54
C PRO A 130 -4.80 -14.53 2.03
N TRP A 131 -5.14 -15.52 2.85
CA TRP A 131 -5.43 -15.32 4.26
C TRP A 131 -4.24 -15.67 5.18
N HIS A 132 -3.32 -16.50 4.69
CA HIS A 132 -2.11 -16.87 5.40
C HIS A 132 -1.00 -15.82 5.14
N PRO A 133 -0.09 -15.54 6.10
CA PRO A 133 0.98 -14.55 5.93
C PRO A 133 1.87 -14.78 4.70
N ASN A 134 2.01 -16.03 4.28
CA ASN A 134 2.79 -16.41 3.10
C ASN A 134 2.02 -16.24 1.78
N GLY A 135 0.73 -15.92 1.80
CA GLY A 135 -0.09 -15.79 0.59
C GLY A 135 -1.09 -16.94 0.43
N VAL A 136 -1.44 -17.26 -0.82
CA VAL A 136 -2.44 -18.27 -1.17
C VAL A 136 -1.88 -19.67 -0.95
N LEU A 137 -2.48 -20.47 -0.06
CA LEU A 137 -1.95 -21.80 0.28
C LEU A 137 -1.87 -22.75 -0.93
N TYR A 138 -2.77 -22.62 -1.91
CA TYR A 138 -2.71 -23.40 -3.14
C TYR A 138 -1.40 -23.23 -3.92
N GLU A 139 -0.71 -22.10 -3.79
CA GLU A 139 0.57 -21.87 -4.46
C GLU A 139 1.75 -22.55 -3.74
N PHE A 140 1.57 -22.95 -2.48
CA PHE A 140 2.62 -23.58 -1.65
C PHE A 140 2.49 -25.10 -1.55
N PHE A 141 1.28 -25.64 -1.76
CA PHE A 141 0.99 -27.07 -1.59
C PHE A 141 0.61 -27.73 -2.92
N ASN A 142 1.26 -28.85 -3.26
CA ASN A 142 0.96 -29.63 -4.46
C ASN A 142 -0.44 -30.27 -4.42
N GLU A 143 -1.02 -30.52 -5.60
CA GLU A 143 -2.38 -31.11 -5.75
C GLU A 143 -2.57 -32.44 -4.99
N VAL A 144 -1.51 -33.21 -4.80
CA VAL A 144 -1.54 -34.47 -4.03
C VAL A 144 -1.85 -34.21 -2.55
N LEU A 145 -1.23 -33.18 -1.95
CA LEU A 145 -1.48 -32.80 -0.55
C LEU A 145 -2.88 -32.20 -0.37
N LEU A 146 -3.40 -31.53 -1.39
CA LEU A 146 -4.78 -31.04 -1.41
C LEU A 146 -5.79 -32.18 -1.41
N TYR A 147 -5.55 -33.24 -2.19
CA TYR A 147 -6.43 -34.40 -2.26
C TYR A 147 -6.44 -35.20 -0.94
N ASP A 148 -5.26 -35.40 -0.34
CA ASP A 148 -5.11 -36.13 0.92
C ASP A 148 -5.57 -35.34 2.15
N SER A 149 -5.70 -34.01 2.05
CA SER A 149 -6.09 -33.15 3.18
C SER A 149 -7.51 -33.40 3.72
N THR A 150 -8.32 -34.24 3.06
CA THR A 150 -9.77 -34.45 3.32
C THR A 150 -10.61 -33.18 3.29
N CYS A 151 -10.00 -32.03 3.01
CA CYS A 151 -10.62 -30.72 3.02
C CYS A 151 -11.03 -30.35 1.60
N ASN A 152 -12.32 -30.03 1.44
CA ASN A 152 -12.86 -29.57 0.16
C ASN A 152 -12.04 -28.35 -0.35
N LYS A 153 -11.82 -28.23 -1.67
CA LYS A 153 -11.16 -27.06 -2.28
C LYS A 153 -11.86 -25.75 -1.92
N GLU A 154 -13.16 -25.80 -1.63
CA GLU A 154 -13.96 -24.67 -1.16
C GLU A 154 -14.14 -24.60 0.37
N ALA A 155 -13.39 -25.39 1.14
CA ALA A 155 -13.51 -25.42 2.59
C ALA A 155 -13.25 -24.02 3.17
N PRO A 156 -14.15 -23.50 4.01
CA PRO A 156 -13.90 -22.25 4.73
C PRO A 156 -12.84 -22.48 5.81
N VAL A 157 -12.02 -21.45 6.07
CA VAL A 157 -11.00 -21.48 7.13
C VAL A 157 -11.60 -21.80 8.50
N ALA A 158 -12.86 -21.43 8.73
CA ALA A 158 -13.64 -21.75 9.93
C ALA A 158 -13.64 -23.23 10.31
N ASN A 159 -13.62 -24.12 9.32
CA ASN A 159 -13.78 -25.55 9.56
C ASN A 159 -12.52 -26.21 10.14
N ILE A 160 -11.39 -25.51 10.11
CA ILE A 160 -10.06 -26.08 10.39
C ILE A 160 -9.41 -25.34 11.54
N ILE A 161 -9.54 -24.00 11.55
CA ILE A 161 -9.09 -23.18 12.67
C ILE A 161 -10.27 -23.02 13.61
N GLN A 162 -10.45 -24.00 14.51
CA GLN A 162 -11.19 -23.73 15.75
C GLN A 162 -10.30 -22.81 16.57
N THR A 163 -10.66 -21.54 16.67
CA THR A 163 -10.08 -20.64 17.68
C THR A 163 -10.31 -21.30 19.04
N GLY A 164 -9.26 -21.91 19.59
CA GLY A 164 -9.23 -22.32 20.99
C GLY A 164 -9.36 -21.09 21.87
N ASP A 165 -10.14 -21.25 22.94
CA ASP A 165 -10.44 -20.25 23.98
C ASP A 165 -9.19 -19.53 24.53
#